data_AF-A0A2P7Q1Q1-F1
#
_entry.id   AF-A0A2P7Q1Q1-F1
#
_cell.length_a   1.000
_cell.length_b   1.000
_cell.length_c   1.000
_cell.angle_alpha   90.00
_cell.angle_beta   90.00
_cell.angle_gamma   90.00
#
_symmetry.space_group_name_H-M   'P 1'
#
loop_
_entity.id
_entity.type
_entity.pdbx_description
1 polymer ?
#
loop_
_entity_poly.entity_id
_entity_poly.type
_entity_poly.pdbx_seq_one_letter_code
_entity_poly.pdbx_strand_id
1 'polypeptide(L)'
;MDFKFDREIMKWFDSFFEDKIDIFNVSNFLCSMQEFDSKKRTDNLIILEKENSNYWRLEFSIPKNYVIKLKKNVHPFFGEYIYDEISIYSDDKIYDFINRYIMKIMNNIVKYSYYPLEKVYYMDYNDDFISKCRYLQVGEKRVIDEDLYLIALSNKSFDFFNFAKTFKLNLSFEPSKGEDLLDSILDLRKSIIVNG
;
A
#
# COMPACT_ATOMS: atom_id res chain seq x y z
N MET A 1 13.07 8.10 -11.41
CA MET A 1 13.15 6.65 -11.13
C MET A 1 11.78 6.07 -11.43
N ASP A 2 11.73 4.95 -12.14
CA ASP A 2 10.49 4.21 -12.34
C ASP A 2 10.39 3.20 -11.18
N PHE A 3 9.53 3.47 -10.21
CA PHE A 3 9.31 2.59 -9.07
C PHE A 3 7.96 1.89 -9.28
N LYS A 4 7.90 0.59 -8.99
CA LYS A 4 6.69 -0.22 -9.15
C LYS A 4 6.51 -1.11 -7.94
N PHE A 5 5.28 -1.27 -7.48
CA PHE A 5 4.86 -2.34 -6.59
C PHE A 5 5.28 -3.67 -7.20
N ASP A 6 5.89 -4.54 -6.40
CA ASP A 6 6.32 -5.85 -6.86
C ASP A 6 5.08 -6.69 -7.22
N ARG A 7 4.97 -7.05 -8.50
CA ARG A 7 3.84 -7.81 -9.00
C ARG A 7 3.77 -9.19 -8.36
N GLU A 8 4.89 -9.78 -7.97
CA GLU A 8 4.89 -11.09 -7.31
C GLU A 8 4.18 -11.08 -5.95
N ILE A 9 4.07 -9.92 -5.30
CA ILE A 9 3.28 -9.78 -4.06
C ILE A 9 1.79 -9.96 -4.33
N MET A 10 1.30 -9.58 -5.51
CA MET A 10 -0.11 -9.79 -5.88
C MET A 10 -0.49 -11.26 -5.82
N LYS A 11 0.46 -12.16 -6.12
CA LYS A 11 0.26 -13.61 -6.10
C LYS A 11 -0.06 -14.14 -4.70
N TRP A 12 0.40 -13.46 -3.66
CA TRP A 12 0.09 -13.86 -2.28
C TRP A 12 -1.41 -13.70 -2.01
N PHE A 13 -2.05 -12.67 -2.56
CA PHE A 13 -3.47 -12.42 -2.32
C PHE A 13 -4.39 -13.47 -2.97
N ASP A 14 -3.88 -14.26 -3.91
CA ASP A 14 -4.62 -15.39 -4.46
C ASP A 14 -4.86 -16.51 -3.42
N SER A 15 -3.96 -16.65 -2.44
CA SER A 15 -4.11 -17.61 -1.32
C SER A 15 -5.39 -17.41 -0.50
N PHE A 16 -5.95 -16.19 -0.47
CA PHE A 16 -7.25 -15.96 0.19
C PHE A 16 -8.39 -16.80 -0.41
N PHE A 17 -8.28 -17.13 -1.69
CA PHE A 17 -9.30 -17.86 -2.43
C PHE A 17 -8.94 -19.32 -2.60
N GLU A 18 -7.68 -19.60 -2.94
CA GLU A 18 -7.14 -20.93 -3.17
C GLU A 18 -7.19 -21.77 -1.88
N ASP A 19 -6.66 -21.23 -0.78
CA ASP A 19 -6.59 -21.90 0.52
C ASP A 19 -7.82 -21.65 1.40
N LYS A 20 -8.71 -20.74 0.97
CA LYS A 20 -9.92 -20.34 1.72
C LYS A 20 -9.62 -19.85 3.14
N ILE A 21 -8.53 -19.10 3.28
CA ILE A 21 -8.09 -18.46 4.51
C ILE A 21 -8.29 -16.95 4.42
N ASP A 22 -8.52 -16.30 5.56
CA ASP A 22 -8.68 -14.83 5.60
C ASP A 22 -7.43 -14.12 6.11
N ILE A 23 -6.50 -14.86 6.74
CA ILE A 23 -5.27 -14.32 7.32
C ILE A 23 -4.14 -15.33 7.14
N PHE A 24 -2.98 -14.89 6.69
CA PHE A 24 -1.78 -15.73 6.59
C PHE A 24 -0.50 -14.90 6.61
N ASN A 25 0.62 -15.57 6.89
CA ASN A 25 1.95 -15.00 6.82
C ASN A 25 2.71 -15.53 5.61
N VAL A 26 3.42 -14.65 4.92
CA VAL A 26 4.33 -14.97 3.81
C VAL A 26 5.46 -13.98 3.83
N SER A 27 6.71 -14.35 3.56
CA SER A 27 7.75 -13.32 3.38
C SER A 27 8.39 -12.78 4.66
N ASN A 28 7.69 -12.80 5.81
CA ASN A 28 7.72 -11.83 6.95
C ASN A 28 6.60 -10.77 6.91
N PHE A 29 5.65 -10.91 6.01
CA PHE A 29 4.46 -10.09 5.88
C PHE A 29 3.24 -10.82 6.42
N LEU A 30 2.36 -10.05 7.03
CA LEU A 30 1.03 -10.45 7.42
C LEU A 30 0.04 -9.95 6.36
N CYS A 31 -0.67 -10.88 5.74
CA CYS A 31 -1.72 -10.63 4.78
C CYS A 31 -3.07 -10.92 5.44
N SER A 32 -4.04 -10.01 5.32
CA SER A 32 -5.41 -10.30 5.72
C SER A 32 -6.45 -9.76 4.75
N MET A 33 -7.58 -10.44 4.66
CA MET A 33 -8.75 -10.01 3.93
C MET A 33 -9.93 -9.91 4.90
N GLN A 34 -10.64 -8.79 4.85
CA GLN A 34 -11.78 -8.53 5.74
C GLN A 34 -12.95 -7.97 4.92
N GLU A 35 -14.19 -8.32 5.28
CA GLU A 35 -15.35 -7.64 4.71
C GLU A 35 -15.33 -6.16 5.15
N PHE A 36 -15.31 -5.25 4.19
CA PHE A 36 -15.29 -3.82 4.46
C PHE A 36 -16.71 -3.28 4.44
N ASP A 37 -17.25 -2.82 5.57
CA ASP A 37 -18.52 -2.10 5.59
C ASP A 37 -18.42 -0.75 6.30
N SER A 38 -18.36 0.33 5.51
CA SER A 38 -18.46 1.69 6.07
C SER A 38 -19.89 2.23 6.10
N LYS A 39 -20.91 1.36 5.95
CA LYS A 39 -22.40 1.52 6.04
C LYS A 39 -23.22 1.22 4.76
N LYS A 40 -22.67 0.57 3.72
CA LYS A 40 -23.35 0.03 2.49
C LYS A 40 -22.40 -0.24 1.31
N ARG A 41 -21.08 -0.27 1.53
CA ARG A 41 -20.15 -0.73 0.49
C ARG A 41 -19.94 -2.22 0.65
N THR A 42 -20.09 -2.95 -0.44
CA THR A 42 -19.86 -4.38 -0.49
C THR A 42 -18.48 -4.62 -1.08
N ASP A 43 -17.43 -4.09 -0.44
CA ASP A 43 -16.06 -4.33 -0.89
C ASP A 43 -15.35 -5.21 0.15
N ASN A 44 -14.28 -5.87 -0.24
CA ASN A 44 -13.40 -6.59 0.67
C ASN A 44 -12.11 -5.81 0.77
N LEU A 45 -11.60 -5.61 1.97
CA LEU A 45 -10.35 -4.93 2.24
C LEU A 45 -9.23 -5.96 2.30
N ILE A 46 -8.22 -5.79 1.45
CA ILE A 46 -6.94 -6.48 1.58
C ILE A 46 -6.00 -5.57 2.37
N ILE A 47 -5.34 -6.16 3.36
CA ILE A 47 -4.35 -5.52 4.20
C ILE A 47 -3.04 -6.28 4.07
N LEU A 48 -1.96 -5.53 3.85
CA LEU A 48 -0.58 -6.02 3.83
C LEU A 48 0.24 -5.17 4.81
N GLU A 49 0.93 -5.84 5.71
CA GLU A 49 1.87 -5.22 6.65
C GLU A 49 3.01 -6.17 6.99
N LYS A 50 4.05 -5.67 7.65
CA LYS A 50 5.22 -6.45 8.02
C LYS A 50 5.05 -6.97 9.45
N GLU A 51 5.19 -8.28 9.66
CA GLU A 51 4.81 -8.96 10.92
C GLU A 51 5.52 -8.37 12.15
N ASN A 52 6.76 -7.92 11.99
CA ASN A 52 7.60 -7.41 13.08
C ASN A 52 7.92 -5.91 12.93
N SER A 53 7.14 -5.17 12.16
CA SER A 53 7.36 -3.74 11.96
C SER A 53 6.04 -3.00 11.76
N ASN A 54 5.92 -1.86 12.43
CA ASN A 54 4.82 -0.93 12.25
C ASN A 54 5.16 0.23 11.31
N TYR A 55 6.25 0.14 10.52
CA TYR A 55 6.68 1.25 9.65
C TYR A 55 5.62 1.61 8.61
N TRP A 56 4.88 0.62 8.12
CA TRP A 56 3.84 0.85 7.13
C TRP A 56 2.77 -0.23 7.18
N ARG A 57 1.57 0.16 6.73
CA ARG A 57 0.43 -0.74 6.52
C ARG A 57 -0.32 -0.30 5.27
N LEU A 58 -0.38 -1.18 4.29
CA LEU A 58 -1.06 -0.96 3.02
C LEU A 58 -2.44 -1.60 3.06
N GLU A 59 -3.47 -0.84 2.69
CA GLU A 59 -4.83 -1.31 2.59
C GLU A 59 -5.42 -0.92 1.23
N PHE A 60 -6.07 -1.87 0.56
CA PHE A 60 -6.84 -1.57 -0.65
C PHE A 60 -8.09 -2.43 -0.77
N SER A 61 -9.13 -1.86 -1.37
CA SER A 61 -10.42 -2.52 -1.50
C SER A 61 -10.58 -3.19 -2.87
N ILE A 62 -11.14 -4.41 -2.86
CA ILE A 62 -11.60 -5.12 -4.06
C ILE A 62 -13.12 -5.31 -4.03
N PRO A 63 -13.83 -5.18 -5.16
CA PRO A 63 -15.29 -5.30 -5.16
C PRO A 63 -15.78 -6.70 -4.75
N LYS A 64 -16.87 -6.81 -3.98
CA LYS A 64 -17.45 -8.12 -3.62
C LYS A 64 -17.84 -8.97 -4.82
N ASN A 65 -18.30 -8.35 -5.90
CA ASN A 65 -18.60 -9.07 -7.14
C ASN A 65 -17.34 -9.71 -7.74
N TYR A 66 -16.17 -9.10 -7.55
CA TYR A 66 -14.90 -9.67 -7.99
C TYR A 66 -14.48 -10.84 -7.09
N VAL A 67 -14.59 -10.68 -5.77
CA VAL A 67 -14.39 -11.77 -4.80
C VAL A 67 -15.27 -12.98 -5.08
N ILE A 68 -16.56 -12.77 -5.39
CA ILE A 68 -17.47 -13.87 -5.75
C ILE A 68 -17.00 -14.59 -7.02
N LYS A 69 -16.48 -13.86 -8.01
CA LYS A 69 -15.93 -14.46 -9.24
C LYS A 69 -14.69 -15.30 -8.95
N LEU A 70 -13.74 -14.78 -8.16
CA LEU A 70 -12.53 -15.51 -7.76
C LEU A 70 -12.91 -16.80 -7.00
N LYS A 71 -13.77 -16.71 -5.98
CA LYS A 71 -14.24 -17.88 -5.20
C LYS A 71 -14.92 -18.95 -6.06
N LYS A 72 -15.67 -18.56 -7.09
CA LYS A 72 -16.31 -19.50 -8.03
C LYS A 72 -15.34 -20.15 -8.99
N ASN A 73 -14.18 -19.53 -9.21
CA ASN A 73 -13.17 -20.00 -10.13
C ASN A 73 -12.16 -20.96 -9.48
N VAL A 74 -12.16 -21.09 -8.15
CA VAL A 74 -11.29 -22.02 -7.45
C VAL A 74 -11.90 -23.42 -7.46
N HIS A 75 -11.12 -24.41 -7.90
CA HIS A 75 -11.55 -25.80 -7.89
C HIS A 75 -11.82 -26.28 -6.46
N PRO A 76 -13.02 -26.81 -6.14
CA PRO A 76 -13.42 -27.07 -4.78
C PRO A 76 -12.52 -28.08 -4.04
N PHE A 77 -11.87 -28.99 -4.77
CA PHE A 77 -11.00 -30.04 -4.21
C PHE A 77 -9.50 -29.78 -4.35
N PHE A 78 -9.07 -28.98 -5.32
CA PHE A 78 -7.64 -28.79 -5.61
C PHE A 78 -7.12 -27.44 -5.11
N GLY A 79 -8.01 -26.48 -4.85
CA GLY A 79 -7.59 -25.15 -4.40
C GLY A 79 -6.99 -24.28 -5.51
N GLU A 80 -6.90 -24.76 -6.74
CA GLU A 80 -6.32 -24.01 -7.86
C GLU A 80 -7.40 -23.28 -8.65
N TYR A 81 -7.08 -22.12 -9.22
CA TYR A 81 -7.94 -21.50 -10.22
C TYR A 81 -8.09 -22.39 -11.46
N ILE A 82 -9.32 -22.54 -11.95
CA ILE A 82 -9.62 -23.35 -13.14
C ILE A 82 -9.32 -22.57 -14.43
N TYR A 83 -9.31 -21.23 -14.36
CA TYR A 83 -8.97 -20.34 -15.47
C TYR A 83 -7.78 -19.45 -15.09
N ASP A 84 -6.69 -19.55 -15.86
CA ASP A 84 -5.45 -18.77 -15.67
C ASP A 84 -5.66 -17.24 -15.82
N GLU A 85 -6.73 -16.83 -16.50
CA GLU A 85 -7.04 -15.41 -16.77
C GLU A 85 -7.72 -14.69 -15.59
N ILE A 86 -8.13 -15.40 -14.52
CA ILE A 86 -8.89 -14.81 -13.41
C ILE A 86 -8.17 -15.06 -12.10
N SER A 87 -7.24 -14.17 -11.76
CA SER A 87 -6.55 -14.11 -10.46
C SER A 87 -6.26 -12.67 -10.06
N ILE A 88 -5.92 -12.42 -8.81
CA ILE A 88 -5.45 -11.10 -8.38
C ILE A 88 -4.11 -10.80 -9.05
N TYR A 89 -3.21 -11.78 -9.15
CA TYR A 89 -1.92 -11.62 -9.83
C TYR A 89 -2.01 -11.10 -11.28
N SER A 90 -3.00 -11.56 -12.04
CA SER A 90 -3.21 -11.18 -13.44
C SER A 90 -4.08 -9.92 -13.63
N ASP A 91 -4.65 -9.35 -12.57
CA ASP A 91 -5.52 -8.16 -12.67
C ASP A 91 -4.70 -6.86 -12.76
N ASP A 92 -4.44 -6.42 -14.00
CA ASP A 92 -3.73 -5.16 -14.28
C ASP A 92 -4.46 -3.94 -13.70
N LYS A 93 -5.80 -3.95 -13.56
CA LYS A 93 -6.53 -2.79 -13.03
C LYS A 93 -6.26 -2.61 -11.55
N ILE A 94 -6.22 -3.70 -10.78
CA ILE A 94 -5.87 -3.65 -9.36
C ILE A 94 -4.40 -3.28 -9.20
N TYR A 95 -3.52 -3.89 -10.00
CA TYR A 95 -2.10 -3.60 -9.97
C TYR A 95 -1.81 -2.11 -10.27
N ASP A 96 -2.37 -1.57 -11.34
CA ASP A 96 -2.24 -0.16 -11.71
C ASP A 96 -2.85 0.78 -10.68
N PHE A 97 -3.96 0.38 -10.04
CA PHE A 97 -4.58 1.13 -8.96
C PHE A 97 -3.64 1.26 -7.76
N ILE A 98 -3.08 0.15 -7.26
CA ILE A 98 -2.13 0.15 -6.13
C ILE A 98 -0.90 0.99 -6.48
N ASN A 99 -0.31 0.73 -7.66
CA ASN A 99 0.87 1.45 -8.14
C ASN A 99 0.66 2.95 -8.21
N ARG A 100 -0.48 3.39 -8.78
CA ARG A 100 -0.79 4.81 -8.91
C ARG A 100 -0.71 5.53 -7.58
N TYR A 101 -1.29 4.98 -6.51
CA TYR A 101 -1.30 5.65 -5.21
C TYR A 101 0.03 5.56 -4.48
N ILE A 102 0.71 4.41 -4.51
CA ILE A 102 2.07 4.29 -3.96
C ILE A 102 2.99 5.33 -4.62
N MET A 103 2.93 5.45 -5.95
CA MET A 103 3.75 6.39 -6.70
C MET A 103 3.36 7.85 -6.45
N LYS A 104 2.07 8.17 -6.36
CA LYS A 104 1.64 9.51 -5.94
C LYS A 104 2.21 9.87 -4.57
N ILE A 105 2.15 8.97 -3.60
CA ILE A 105 2.67 9.21 -2.25
C ILE A 105 4.19 9.43 -2.29
N MET A 106 4.94 8.53 -2.92
CA MET A 106 6.40 8.65 -2.99
C MET A 106 6.85 9.92 -3.70
N ASN A 107 6.26 10.24 -4.86
CA ASN A 107 6.65 11.42 -5.64
C ASN A 107 6.28 12.74 -4.96
N ASN A 108 5.23 12.74 -4.12
CA ASN A 108 4.87 13.91 -3.35
C ASN A 108 5.76 14.08 -2.12
N ILE A 109 6.08 13.01 -1.38
CA ILE A 109 6.89 13.12 -0.15
C ILE A 109 8.37 13.34 -0.48
N VAL A 110 8.90 12.64 -1.48
CA VAL A 110 10.33 12.42 -1.65
C VAL A 110 10.90 13.12 -2.88
N LYS A 111 12.05 13.76 -2.68
CA LYS A 111 12.92 14.26 -3.75
C LYS A 111 14.18 13.39 -3.83
N TYR A 112 14.26 12.56 -4.87
CA TYR A 112 15.45 11.76 -5.15
C TYR A 112 16.43 12.56 -6.03
N SER A 113 17.66 12.75 -5.56
CA SER A 113 18.71 13.47 -6.28
C SER A 113 19.94 12.59 -6.45
N TYR A 114 20.47 12.49 -7.68
CA TYR A 114 21.73 11.79 -7.95
C TYR A 114 22.87 12.79 -8.00
N TYR A 115 23.93 12.54 -7.23
CA TYR A 115 25.13 13.37 -7.22
C TYR A 115 26.24 12.65 -7.99
N PRO A 116 26.53 13.05 -9.25
CA PRO A 116 27.40 12.26 -10.13
C PRO A 116 28.85 12.16 -9.65
N LEU A 117 29.34 13.20 -8.97
CA LEU A 117 30.71 13.24 -8.45
C LEU A 117 30.94 12.20 -7.36
N GLU A 118 29.95 12.01 -6.51
CA GLU A 118 30.02 11.07 -5.38
C GLU A 118 29.49 9.68 -5.77
N LYS A 119 28.77 9.59 -6.90
CA LYS A 119 28.04 8.39 -7.34
C LYS A 119 27.03 7.89 -6.30
N VAL A 120 26.44 8.82 -5.54
CA VAL A 120 25.49 8.54 -4.47
C VAL A 120 24.13 9.15 -4.79
N TYR A 121 23.06 8.44 -4.41
CA TYR A 121 21.70 8.97 -4.40
C TYR A 121 21.37 9.52 -3.02
N TYR A 122 20.76 10.70 -3.01
CA TYR A 122 20.25 11.36 -1.81
C TYR A 122 18.73 11.38 -1.85
N MET A 123 18.16 11.25 -0.66
CA MET A 123 16.73 11.30 -0.41
C MET A 123 16.48 12.45 0.56
N ASP A 124 15.61 13.36 0.17
CA ASP A 124 15.18 14.49 0.99
C ASP A 124 13.66 14.68 0.83
N TYR A 125 13.05 15.47 1.70
CA TYR A 125 11.66 15.85 1.54
C TYR A 125 11.46 16.77 0.34
N ASN A 126 10.32 16.63 -0.32
CA ASN A 126 9.86 17.59 -1.30
C ASN A 126 9.39 18.87 -0.61
N ASP A 127 9.92 20.02 -1.02
CA ASP A 127 9.57 21.33 -0.46
C ASP A 127 8.07 21.64 -0.51
N ASP A 128 7.38 21.21 -1.57
CA ASP A 128 5.93 21.40 -1.72
C ASP A 128 5.15 20.57 -0.70
N PHE A 129 5.60 19.35 -0.41
CA PHE A 129 5.00 18.52 0.64
C PHE A 129 5.20 19.14 2.03
N ILE A 130 6.40 19.66 2.32
CA ILE A 130 6.67 20.38 3.58
C ILE A 130 5.76 21.60 3.71
N SER A 131 5.59 22.36 2.64
CA SER A 131 4.68 23.52 2.59
C SER A 131 3.22 23.12 2.89
N LYS A 132 2.73 22.05 2.26
CA LYS A 132 1.37 21.50 2.48
C LYS A 132 1.16 20.98 3.91
N CYS A 133 2.21 20.46 4.54
CA CYS A 133 2.17 19.93 5.90
C CYS A 133 2.48 20.97 6.97
N ARG A 134 2.79 22.22 6.59
CA ARG A 134 3.13 23.26 7.55
C ARG A 134 1.95 23.51 8.51
N TYR A 135 2.23 23.45 9.81
CA TYR A 135 1.24 23.59 10.90
C TYR A 135 0.12 22.54 10.88
N LEU A 136 0.35 21.38 10.24
CA LEU A 136 -0.61 20.27 10.25
C LEU A 136 -0.87 19.79 11.68
N GLN A 137 -2.14 19.85 12.09
CA GLN A 137 -2.57 19.33 13.40
C GLN A 137 -2.96 17.84 13.31
N VAL A 138 -2.88 17.14 14.44
CA VAL A 138 -3.37 15.75 14.53
C VAL A 138 -4.86 15.71 14.23
N GLY A 139 -5.27 14.78 13.37
CA GLY A 139 -6.65 14.62 12.90
C GLY A 139 -7.07 15.58 11.78
N GLU A 140 -6.25 16.59 11.45
CA GLU A 140 -6.53 17.51 10.35
C GLU A 140 -6.23 16.85 9.00
N LYS A 141 -7.16 17.01 8.05
CA LYS A 141 -7.05 16.49 6.69
C LYS A 141 -6.41 17.52 5.77
N ARG A 142 -5.36 17.11 5.04
CA ARG A 142 -4.71 17.89 3.98
C ARG A 142 -4.86 17.21 2.63
N VAL A 143 -4.96 18.02 1.59
CA VAL A 143 -4.86 17.54 0.19
C VAL A 143 -3.39 17.56 -0.18
N ILE A 144 -2.86 16.42 -0.61
CA ILE A 144 -1.47 16.29 -1.06
C ILE A 144 -1.40 16.32 -2.58
N ASP A 145 -2.33 15.64 -3.25
CA ASP A 145 -2.41 15.58 -4.71
C ASP A 145 -3.88 15.36 -5.12
N GLU A 146 -4.16 15.31 -6.43
CA GLU A 146 -5.47 14.93 -6.96
C GLU A 146 -5.89 13.56 -6.40
N ASP A 147 -7.02 13.53 -5.69
CA ASP A 147 -7.56 12.35 -4.99
C ASP A 147 -6.57 11.68 -4.01
N LEU A 148 -5.62 12.44 -3.46
CA LEU A 148 -4.72 11.97 -2.41
C LEU A 148 -4.76 12.92 -1.22
N TYR A 149 -5.08 12.37 -0.05
CA TYR A 149 -5.20 13.10 1.19
C TYR A 149 -4.27 12.54 2.25
N LEU A 150 -3.90 13.40 3.19
CA LEU A 150 -3.08 13.10 4.35
C LEU A 150 -3.84 13.45 5.63
N ILE A 151 -3.73 12.61 6.65
CA ILE A 151 -4.06 12.94 8.04
C ILE A 151 -2.90 12.51 8.93
N ALA A 152 -2.44 13.40 9.81
CA ALA A 152 -1.55 13.01 10.92
C ALA A 152 -2.38 12.31 12.00
N LEU A 153 -2.11 11.03 12.27
CA LEU A 153 -2.76 10.29 13.36
C LEU A 153 -2.11 10.59 14.71
N SER A 154 -0.82 10.90 14.69
CA SER A 154 -0.02 11.31 15.84
C SER A 154 1.22 12.07 15.34
N ASN A 155 2.13 12.43 16.24
CA ASN A 155 3.43 12.99 15.88
C ASN A 155 4.40 11.98 15.24
N LYS A 156 3.97 10.72 15.05
CA LYS A 156 4.81 9.62 14.55
C LYS A 156 4.12 8.71 13.54
N SER A 157 2.93 9.11 13.06
CA SER A 157 2.12 8.27 12.17
C SER A 157 1.21 9.12 11.30
N PHE A 158 1.18 8.78 10.01
CA PHE A 158 0.44 9.46 8.96
C PHE A 158 -0.38 8.47 8.15
N ASP A 159 -1.63 8.83 7.87
CA ASP A 159 -2.48 8.13 6.93
C ASP A 159 -2.54 8.88 5.60
N PHE A 160 -2.17 8.20 4.54
CA PHE A 160 -2.39 8.62 3.16
C PHE A 160 -3.55 7.82 2.58
N PHE A 161 -4.54 8.48 1.99
CA PHE A 161 -5.72 7.79 1.47
C PHE A 161 -6.38 8.55 0.34
N ASN A 162 -7.12 7.85 -0.51
CA ASN A 162 -7.95 8.47 -1.53
C ASN A 162 -9.33 8.89 -1.00
N PHE A 163 -10.06 9.74 -1.71
CA PHE A 163 -11.36 10.26 -1.24
C PHE A 163 -12.32 9.14 -0.86
N ALA A 164 -12.36 8.09 -1.69
CA ALA A 164 -13.21 6.93 -1.48
C ALA A 164 -12.74 6.02 -0.34
N LYS A 165 -11.54 6.20 0.23
CA LYS A 165 -10.92 5.31 1.22
C LYS A 165 -10.84 3.85 0.75
N THR A 166 -10.73 3.64 -0.57
CA THR A 166 -10.49 2.33 -1.18
C THR A 166 -9.00 2.04 -1.32
N PHE A 167 -8.15 3.04 -1.09
CA PHE A 167 -6.71 2.90 -0.89
C PHE A 167 -6.35 3.65 0.39
N LYS A 168 -5.52 3.03 1.21
CA LYS A 168 -4.90 3.66 2.37
C LYS A 168 -3.48 3.12 2.56
N LEU A 169 -2.54 4.02 2.83
CA LEU A 169 -1.18 3.68 3.26
C LEU A 169 -0.92 4.43 4.57
N ASN A 170 -0.83 3.68 5.67
CA ASN A 170 -0.30 4.22 6.91
C ASN A 170 1.22 4.14 6.87
N LEU A 171 1.88 5.22 7.31
CA LEU A 171 3.32 5.27 7.52
C LEU A 171 3.57 5.73 8.95
N SER A 172 4.34 4.96 9.71
CA SER A 172 4.71 5.28 11.09
C SER A 172 6.22 5.12 11.30
N PHE A 173 6.77 5.81 12.29
CA PHE A 173 8.20 5.83 12.59
C PHE A 173 8.42 6.04 14.10
N GLU A 174 9.65 5.93 14.58
CA GLU A 174 9.99 6.16 15.98
C GLU A 174 10.94 7.37 16.17
N PRO A 175 10.39 8.58 16.46
CA PRO A 175 11.22 9.77 16.71
C PRO A 175 12.23 9.59 17.85
N SER A 176 11.92 8.74 18.84
CA SER A 176 12.83 8.43 19.96
C SER A 176 14.09 7.69 19.53
N LYS A 177 14.07 7.03 18.36
CA LYS A 177 15.24 6.39 17.73
C LYS A 177 15.94 7.30 16.72
N GLY A 178 15.47 8.55 16.56
CA GLY A 178 15.96 9.47 15.54
C GLY A 178 15.40 9.22 14.15
N GLU A 179 14.31 8.45 14.04
CA GLU A 179 13.65 8.13 12.77
C GLU A 179 12.61 9.18 12.39
N ASP A 180 12.32 9.25 11.09
CA ASP A 180 11.30 10.11 10.53
C ASP A 180 10.45 9.41 9.44
N LEU A 181 9.62 10.19 8.74
CA LEU A 181 8.74 9.67 7.69
C LEU A 181 9.52 9.05 6.50
N LEU A 182 10.73 9.53 6.22
CA LEU A 182 11.57 8.98 5.14
C LEU A 182 12.04 7.57 5.48
N ASP A 183 12.27 7.25 6.76
CA ASP A 183 12.60 5.88 7.18
C ASP A 183 11.47 4.90 6.87
N SER A 184 10.21 5.28 7.13
CA SER A 184 9.04 4.48 6.76
C SER A 184 8.95 4.26 5.24
N ILE A 185 9.22 5.30 4.45
CA ILE A 185 9.24 5.21 2.98
C ILE A 185 10.37 4.30 2.50
N LEU A 186 11.54 4.37 3.13
CA LEU A 186 12.68 3.52 2.80
C LEU A 186 12.41 2.05 3.13
N ASP A 187 11.77 1.75 4.27
CA ASP A 187 11.38 0.39 4.62
C ASP A 187 10.30 -0.15 3.65
N LEU A 188 9.28 0.66 3.33
CA LEU A 188 8.29 0.32 2.30
C LEU A 188 8.96 0.01 0.96
N ARG A 189 9.86 0.90 0.52
CA ARG A 189 10.58 0.73 -0.76
C ARG A 189 11.41 -0.54 -0.78
N LYS A 190 12.09 -0.87 0.32
CA LYS A 190 12.89 -2.11 0.42
C LYS A 190 12.03 -3.37 0.53
N SER A 191 10.78 -3.23 0.98
CA SER A 191 9.91 -4.36 1.27
C SER A 191 9.09 -4.79 0.05
N ILE A 192 8.48 -3.84 -0.67
CA ILE A 192 7.45 -4.15 -1.66
C ILE A 192 7.57 -3.39 -2.99
N ILE A 193 8.64 -2.61 -3.17
CA ILE A 193 8.83 -1.75 -4.36
C ILE A 193 10.11 -2.15 -5.09
N VAL A 194 9.97 -2.42 -6.38
CA VAL A 194 11.07 -2.74 -7.29
C VAL A 194 11.36 -1.57 -8.22
N ASN A 195 12.57 -1.57 -8.79
CA ASN A 195 12.88 -0.67 -9.90
C ASN A 195 12.25 -1.24 -11.18
N GLY A 196 11.48 -0.41 -11.88
CA GLY A 196 10.73 -0.75 -13.08
C GLY A 196 11.49 -0.63 -14.38
#